data_AF-A0A433BMA1-F1
#
_entry.id   AF-A0A433BMA1-F1
#
_cell.length_a   1.000
_cell.length_b   1.000
_cell.length_c   1.000
_cell.angle_alpha   90.00
_cell.angle_beta   90.00
_cell.angle_gamma   90.00
#
_symmetry.space_group_name_H-M   'P 1'
#
loop_
_entity.id
_entity.type
_entity.pdbx_description
1 polymer ?
#
loop_
_entity_poly.entity_id
_entity_poly.type
_entity_poly.pdbx_seq_one_letter_code
_entity_poly.pdbx_strand_id
1 'polypeptide(L)'
;MGLIIFAFAHALFVLLREYLVEDTLPTFEGKVIPEGGGTNNTLTFQQRPEADTDLFKSFGGALKAVYFFLDRETYTIEGFQGNNTLSVFKFIFSLLTGIVLLNILIAMMAEVYGKTMADGERAWLRQIAGLIAEVEVFMMTPSDRANPDLFPSIIYYEGNPDDVEAYEEKLLEKAVTQEELRHETEVLARELMASVRSENERLAKKLEEMEFRIRGVAAEVGDTKREVEAVEGVEEEEAEGPQRSTL
;
A
#
# COMPACT_ATOMS: atom_id res chain seq x y z
N MET A 1 -0.57 -3.02 6.42
CA MET A 1 -0.21 -2.54 7.78
C MET A 1 0.71 -1.32 7.76
N GLY A 2 1.94 -1.40 7.24
CA GLY A 2 2.91 -0.29 7.30
C GLY A 2 2.40 1.05 6.75
N LEU A 3 1.72 1.06 5.60
CA LEU A 3 1.15 2.29 5.02
C LEU A 3 0.07 2.94 5.91
N ILE A 4 -0.72 2.13 6.61
CA ILE A 4 -1.80 2.61 7.48
C ILE A 4 -1.20 3.23 8.74
N ILE A 5 -0.20 2.56 9.33
CA ILE A 5 0.55 3.08 10.47
C ILE A 5 1.20 4.42 10.10
N PHE A 6 1.84 4.49 8.92
CA PHE A 6 2.47 5.73 8.44
C PHE A 6 1.45 6.85 8.23
N ALA A 7 0.31 6.56 7.60
CA ALA A 7 -0.75 7.55 7.35
C ALA A 7 -1.36 8.09 8.65
N PHE A 8 -1.66 7.21 9.61
CA PHE A 8 -2.20 7.62 10.91
C PHE A 8 -1.15 8.34 11.76
N ALA A 9 0.11 7.91 11.72
CA ALA A 9 1.20 8.61 12.42
C ALA A 9 1.38 10.03 11.87
N HIS A 10 1.33 10.19 10.54
CA HIS A 10 1.37 11.52 9.93
C HIS A 10 0.14 12.36 10.30
N ALA A 11 -1.06 11.79 10.25
CA ALA A 11 -2.28 12.52 10.58
C ALA A 11 -2.30 13.00 12.03
N LEU A 12 -1.93 12.12 12.97
CA LEU A 12 -1.85 12.46 14.40
C LEU A 12 -0.68 13.39 14.71
N PHE A 13 0.46 13.26 14.03
CA PHE A 13 1.56 14.20 14.13
C PHE A 13 1.11 15.61 13.76
N VAL A 14 0.42 15.79 12.63
CA VAL A 14 -0.09 17.11 12.24
C VAL A 14 -1.14 17.63 13.21
N LEU A 15 -2.04 16.76 13.69
CA LEU A 15 -3.16 17.15 14.55
C LEU A 15 -2.75 17.49 16.00
N LEU A 16 -1.71 16.85 16.52
CA LEU A 16 -1.28 16.97 17.91
C LEU A 16 -0.01 17.81 18.08
N ARG A 17 0.70 18.15 17.01
CA ARG A 17 1.93 18.96 17.06
C ARG A 17 1.74 20.34 17.69
N GLU A 18 0.59 20.97 17.46
CA GLU A 18 0.27 22.31 17.98
C GLU A 18 -0.65 22.27 19.21
N TYR A 19 -1.05 21.08 19.65
CA TYR A 19 -1.86 20.92 20.83
C TYR A 19 -0.98 21.02 22.07
N LEU A 20 -1.20 22.05 22.88
CA LEU A 20 -0.56 22.15 24.18
C LEU A 20 -1.19 21.08 25.09
N VAL A 21 -0.41 20.08 25.47
CA VAL A 21 -0.75 19.21 26.60
C VAL A 21 -0.87 20.14 27.80
N GLU A 22 -2.10 20.41 28.23
CA GLU A 22 -2.37 21.11 29.48
C GLU A 22 -1.75 20.23 30.57
N ASP A 23 -0.71 20.74 31.25
CA ASP A 23 0.19 20.00 32.14
C ASP A 23 -0.61 19.05 33.07
N THR A 24 -0.82 17.80 32.65
CA THR A 24 -1.28 16.73 33.53
C THR A 24 -0.10 16.19 34.32
N LEU A 25 0.72 17.10 34.86
CA LEU A 25 1.71 16.74 35.85
C LEU A 25 0.92 16.49 37.13
N PRO A 26 0.94 15.27 37.69
CA PRO A 26 0.27 15.02 38.95
C PRO A 26 0.93 15.92 40.00
N THR A 27 0.22 16.98 40.40
CA THR A 27 0.63 17.83 41.50
C THR A 27 0.15 17.14 42.77
N PHE A 28 1.08 16.57 43.53
CA PHE A 28 0.77 15.94 44.79
C PHE A 28 0.81 17.01 45.88
N GLU A 29 -0.36 17.42 46.35
CA GLU A 29 -0.50 18.30 47.49
C GLU A 29 -0.68 17.46 48.76
N GLY A 30 0.32 17.52 49.64
CA GLY A 30 0.31 16.87 50.95
C GLY A 30 0.20 17.92 52.06
N LYS A 31 -0.70 17.69 53.02
CA LYS A 31 -0.78 18.51 54.23
C LYS A 31 0.00 17.84 55.35
N VAL A 32 1.05 18.50 55.85
CA VAL A 32 1.78 18.02 57.03
C VAL A 32 1.08 18.54 58.27
N ILE A 33 0.58 17.65 59.12
CA ILE A 33 -0.01 17.99 60.42
C ILE A 33 1.01 17.60 61.50
N PRO A 34 1.70 18.56 62.14
CA PRO A 34 2.60 18.23 63.24
C PRO A 34 1.81 17.73 64.45
N GLU A 35 2.28 16.65 65.09
CA GLU A 35 1.78 16.18 66.39
C GLU A 35 2.01 17.28 67.44
N GLY A 36 1.00 18.09 67.72
CA GLY A 36 1.08 19.22 68.66
C GLY A 36 0.32 20.49 68.27
N GLY A 37 -0.36 20.52 67.11
CA GLY A 37 -1.30 21.61 66.79
C GLY A 37 -0.64 22.92 66.34
N GLY A 38 0.49 22.84 65.63
CA GLY A 38 1.16 23.96 64.95
C GLY A 38 0.84 24.04 63.45
N THR A 39 1.19 25.18 62.83
CA THR A 39 0.75 25.67 61.50
C THR A 39 0.70 24.63 60.38
N ASN A 40 -0.42 24.65 59.64
CA ASN A 40 -0.66 23.85 58.44
C ASN A 40 0.27 24.30 57.31
N ASN A 41 1.36 23.58 57.04
CA ASN A 41 2.19 23.81 55.87
C ASN A 41 1.75 22.85 54.75
N THR A 42 1.41 23.39 53.58
CA THR A 42 1.11 22.61 52.38
C THR A 42 2.40 22.32 51.64
N LEU A 43 2.72 21.05 51.43
CA LEU A 43 3.81 20.62 50.56
C LEU A 43 3.24 20.31 49.18
N THR A 44 3.73 21.01 48.15
CA THR A 44 3.38 20.78 46.76
C THR A 44 4.54 20.12 46.03
N PHE A 45 4.38 18.87 45.63
CA PHE A 45 5.33 18.18 44.75
C PHE A 45 4.83 18.28 43.31
N GLN A 46 5.57 18.97 42.46
CA GLN A 46 5.35 18.99 41.01
C GLN A 46 6.36 18.07 40.35
N GLN A 47 5.87 17.01 39.69
CA GLN A 47 6.71 16.17 38.86
C GLN A 47 7.18 16.98 37.66
N ARG A 48 8.48 17.04 37.39
CA ARG A 48 9.01 17.65 36.15
C ARG A 48 8.67 16.71 34.98
N PRO A 49 8.13 17.19 33.85
CA PRO A 49 7.86 16.35 32.70
C PRO A 49 9.18 15.74 32.23
N GLU A 50 9.19 14.42 32.09
CA GLU A 50 10.31 13.70 31.50
C GLU A 50 10.35 14.06 30.00
N ALA A 51 11.53 14.08 29.38
CA ALA A 51 11.71 14.63 28.03
C ALA A 51 10.87 13.95 26.92
N ASP A 52 10.18 12.85 27.23
CA ASP A 52 9.42 11.99 26.34
C ASP A 52 7.90 11.97 26.64
N THR A 53 7.37 12.90 27.44
CA THR A 53 5.92 12.92 27.80
C THR A 53 5.01 13.25 26.60
N ASP A 54 5.51 13.93 25.58
CA ASP A 54 4.75 14.25 24.35
C ASP A 54 5.39 13.63 23.11
N LEU A 55 4.97 12.41 22.80
CA LEU A 55 5.47 11.64 21.66
C LEU A 55 5.08 12.28 20.31
N PHE A 56 4.10 13.18 20.24
CA PHE A 56 3.60 13.72 18.97
C PHE A 56 4.37 14.96 18.49
N LYS A 57 5.33 15.47 19.26
CA LYS A 57 6.22 16.58 18.82
C LYS A 57 7.20 16.18 17.74
N SER A 58 7.51 14.90 17.62
CA SER A 58 8.38 14.36 16.57
C SER A 58 7.64 13.31 15.75
N PHE A 59 7.93 13.24 14.45
CA PHE A 59 7.32 12.24 13.59
C PHE A 59 7.69 10.80 14.03
N GLY A 60 8.92 10.59 14.51
CA GLY A 60 9.36 9.30 15.04
C GLY A 60 8.61 8.89 16.31
N GLY A 61 8.34 9.84 17.20
CA GLY A 61 7.52 9.60 18.40
C GLY A 61 6.05 9.32 18.04
N ALA A 62 5.48 10.03 17.06
CA ALA A 62 4.13 9.78 16.58
C ALA A 62 3.99 8.37 15.97
N LEU A 63 5.01 7.90 15.23
CA LEU A 63 5.06 6.54 14.71
C LEU A 63 5.10 5.49 15.83
N LYS A 64 5.93 5.73 16.86
CA LYS A 64 6.01 4.89 18.05
C LYS A 64 4.67 4.85 18.80
N ALA A 65 3.98 5.99 18.91
CA ALA A 65 2.68 6.08 19.56
C ALA A 65 1.59 5.30 18.80
N VAL A 66 1.54 5.38 17.47
CA VAL A 66 0.59 4.59 16.66
C VAL A 66 0.92 3.10 16.72
N TYR A 67 2.20 2.74 16.79
CA TYR A 67 2.60 1.35 16.99
C TYR A 67 2.11 0.80 18.34
N PHE A 68 2.33 1.51 19.45
CA PHE A 68 1.80 1.12 20.76
C PHE A 68 0.27 1.09 20.80
N PHE A 69 -0.39 1.96 20.03
CA PHE A 69 -1.83 1.92 19.89
C PHE A 69 -2.36 0.64 19.23
N LEU A 70 -1.56 -0.05 18.39
CA LEU A 70 -1.91 -1.39 17.86
C LEU A 70 -1.92 -2.43 18.97
N ASP A 71 -0.98 -2.34 19.91
CA ASP A 71 -0.88 -3.22 21.09
C ASP A 71 -1.88 -2.83 22.20
N ARG A 72 -2.78 -1.88 21.91
CA ARG A 72 -3.82 -1.36 22.81
C ARG A 72 -3.27 -0.55 23.99
N GLU A 73 -2.00 -0.17 23.97
CA GLU A 73 -1.42 0.70 24.97
C GLU A 73 -1.86 2.16 24.74
N THR A 74 -2.52 2.79 25.72
CA THR A 74 -3.10 4.15 25.58
C THR A 74 -2.35 5.25 26.31
N TYR A 75 -1.28 4.94 27.05
CA TYR A 75 -0.55 5.95 27.84
C TYR A 75 0.00 7.10 26.98
N THR A 76 0.28 6.84 25.70
CA THR A 76 0.79 7.84 24.74
C THR A 76 -0.22 8.94 24.42
N ILE A 77 -1.51 8.69 24.65
CA ILE A 77 -2.64 9.53 24.24
C ILE A 77 -3.52 9.97 25.42
N GLU A 78 -3.13 9.62 26.64
CA GLU A 78 -3.84 9.98 27.88
C GLU A 78 -3.71 11.47 28.20
N GLY A 79 -2.60 12.13 27.81
CA GLY A 79 -2.44 13.58 27.98
C GLY A 79 -3.32 14.44 27.06
N PHE A 80 -4.06 13.83 26.14
CA PHE A 80 -4.88 14.53 25.13
C PHE A 80 -6.39 14.34 25.34
N GLN A 81 -6.80 14.02 26.58
CA GLN A 81 -8.21 13.86 26.97
C GLN A 81 -8.93 15.23 26.86
N GLY A 82 -9.63 15.46 25.75
CA GLY A 82 -10.33 16.73 25.50
C GLY A 82 -10.57 17.03 24.02
N ASN A 83 -9.78 16.39 23.13
CA ASN A 83 -9.93 16.56 21.69
C ASN A 83 -10.95 15.56 21.09
N ASN A 84 -12.16 16.03 20.76
CA ASN A 84 -13.20 15.21 20.12
C ASN A 84 -12.74 14.60 18.80
N THR A 85 -11.89 15.29 18.04
CA THR A 85 -11.35 14.81 16.76
C THR A 85 -10.41 13.62 16.98
N LEU A 86 -9.59 13.66 18.03
CA LEU A 86 -8.71 12.55 18.40
C LEU A 86 -9.52 11.29 18.75
N SER A 87 -10.65 11.43 19.45
CA SER A 87 -11.55 10.31 19.77
C SER A 87 -12.15 9.66 18.52
N VAL A 88 -12.53 10.47 17.51
CA VAL A 88 -13.02 9.94 16.22
C VAL A 88 -11.91 9.19 15.48
N PHE A 89 -10.69 9.74 15.45
CA PHE A 89 -9.53 9.06 14.84
C PHE A 89 -9.22 7.71 15.50
N LYS A 90 -9.26 7.65 16.84
CA LYS A 90 -9.08 6.41 17.60
C LYS A 90 -10.14 5.36 17.24
N PHE A 91 -11.40 5.78 17.13
CA PHE A 91 -12.50 4.89 16.77
C PHE A 91 -12.38 4.35 15.34
N ILE A 92 -12.04 5.21 14.37
CA ILE A 92 -11.83 4.79 12.98
C ILE A 92 -10.63 3.84 12.88
N PHE A 93 -9.53 4.16 13.56
CA PHE A 93 -8.33 3.32 13.55
C PHE A 93 -8.60 1.93 14.15
N SER A 94 -9.32 1.85 15.27
CA SER A 94 -9.63 0.58 15.91
C SER A 94 -10.57 -0.27 15.06
N LEU A 95 -11.56 0.34 14.41
CA LEU A 95 -12.45 -0.33 13.47
C LEU A 95 -11.68 -0.87 12.25
N LEU A 96 -10.81 -0.05 11.67
CA LEU A 96 -10.00 -0.45 10.52
C LEU A 96 -9.05 -1.60 10.88
N THR A 97 -8.32 -1.48 11.98
CA THR A 97 -7.33 -2.49 12.40
C THR A 97 -7.98 -3.77 12.90
N GLY A 98 -8.95 -3.66 13.80
CA GLY A 98 -9.58 -4.80 14.46
C GLY A 98 -10.59 -5.53 13.59
N ILE A 99 -11.47 -4.81 12.88
CA ILE A 99 -12.57 -5.42 12.13
C ILE A 99 -12.17 -5.72 10.68
N VAL A 100 -11.42 -4.83 10.04
CA VAL A 100 -11.11 -4.99 8.61
C VAL A 100 -9.80 -5.75 8.43
N LEU A 101 -8.69 -5.22 8.94
CA LEU A 101 -7.36 -5.78 8.70
C LEU A 101 -7.18 -7.15 9.35
N LEU A 102 -7.51 -7.32 10.62
CA LEU A 102 -7.29 -8.60 11.30
C LEU A 102 -8.15 -9.72 10.70
N ASN A 103 -9.41 -9.44 10.38
CA ASN A 103 -10.30 -10.43 9.78
C ASN A 103 -9.87 -10.82 8.36
N ILE A 104 -9.48 -9.84 7.53
CA ILE A 104 -8.95 -10.14 6.19
C ILE A 104 -7.63 -10.89 6.29
N LEU A 105 -6.74 -10.51 7.21
CA LEU A 105 -5.46 -11.19 7.41
C LEU A 105 -5.66 -12.65 7.82
N ILE A 106 -6.57 -12.91 8.77
CA ILE A 106 -6.89 -14.28 9.20
C ILE A 106 -7.49 -15.07 8.03
N ALA A 107 -8.43 -14.49 7.28
CA ALA A 107 -9.04 -15.17 6.13
C ALA A 107 -8.01 -15.50 5.04
N MET A 108 -7.13 -14.56 4.71
CA MET A 108 -6.04 -14.78 3.75
C MET A 108 -5.05 -15.83 4.25
N MET A 109 -4.65 -15.76 5.53
CA MET A 109 -3.74 -16.74 6.12
C MET A 109 -4.36 -18.13 6.11
N ALA A 110 -5.66 -18.26 6.41
CA ALA A 110 -6.36 -19.53 6.37
C ALA A 110 -6.41 -20.11 4.94
N GLU A 111 -6.67 -19.28 3.93
CA GLU A 111 -6.68 -19.70 2.53
C GLU A 111 -5.30 -20.16 2.05
N VAL A 112 -4.26 -19.36 2.32
CA VAL A 112 -2.88 -19.70 1.97
C VAL A 112 -2.45 -20.96 2.69
N TYR A 113 -2.73 -21.06 3.99
CA TYR A 113 -2.40 -22.23 4.80
C TYR A 113 -3.08 -23.50 4.27
N GLY A 114 -4.37 -23.42 3.92
CA GLY A 114 -5.10 -24.53 3.32
C GLY A 114 -4.49 -25.03 2.01
N LYS A 115 -4.09 -24.11 1.12
CA LYS A 115 -3.40 -24.47 -0.14
C LYS A 115 -2.01 -25.05 0.12
N THR A 116 -1.25 -24.45 1.03
CA THR A 116 0.11 -24.90 1.34
C THR A 116 0.17 -26.17 2.17
N MET A 117 -0.88 -26.54 2.93
CA MET A 117 -0.85 -27.76 3.73
C MET A 117 -0.76 -29.03 2.88
N ALA A 118 -1.46 -29.06 1.73
CA ALA A 118 -1.43 -30.20 0.82
C ALA A 118 -0.07 -30.39 0.13
N ASP A 119 0.63 -29.29 -0.18
CA ASP A 119 1.93 -29.30 -0.87
C ASP A 119 3.11 -29.05 0.09
N GLY A 120 2.83 -28.75 1.36
CA GLY A 120 3.78 -28.19 2.32
C GLY A 120 4.75 -29.22 2.86
N GLU A 121 4.26 -30.45 3.11
CA GLU A 121 5.13 -31.58 3.44
C GLU A 121 6.14 -31.84 2.33
N ARG A 122 5.72 -31.75 1.06
CA ARG A 122 6.59 -31.97 -0.10
C ARG A 122 7.57 -30.83 -0.29
N ALA A 123 7.12 -29.59 -0.13
CA ALA A 123 7.98 -28.41 -0.18
C ALA A 123 9.03 -28.47 0.94
N TRP A 124 8.63 -28.88 2.13
CA TRP A 124 9.52 -29.07 3.28
C TRP A 124 10.54 -30.18 3.03
N LEU A 125 10.11 -31.37 2.60
CA LEU A 125 11.02 -32.47 2.25
C LEU A 125 12.01 -32.06 1.15
N ARG A 126 11.56 -31.27 0.17
CA ARG A 126 12.43 -30.73 -0.89
C ARG A 126 13.44 -29.73 -0.36
N GLN A 127 13.05 -28.87 0.57
CA GLN A 127 13.97 -27.93 1.24
C GLN A 127 15.01 -28.68 2.08
N ILE A 128 14.59 -29.69 2.83
CA ILE A 128 15.50 -30.53 3.61
C ILE A 128 16.46 -31.28 2.70
N ALA A 129 15.99 -31.88 1.61
CA ALA A 129 16.85 -32.54 0.62
C ALA A 129 17.85 -31.56 -0.01
N GLY A 130 17.42 -30.33 -0.31
CA GLY A 130 18.30 -29.26 -0.81
C GLY A 130 19.37 -28.86 0.20
N LEU A 131 18.98 -28.70 1.47
CA LEU A 131 19.91 -28.38 2.56
C LEU A 131 20.93 -29.51 2.78
N ILE A 132 20.48 -30.76 2.76
CA ILE A 132 21.35 -31.94 2.86
C ILE A 132 22.36 -31.94 1.71
N ALA A 133 21.90 -31.77 0.47
CA ALA A 133 22.78 -31.71 -0.69
C ALA A 133 23.80 -30.55 -0.61
N GLU A 134 23.39 -29.40 -0.08
CA GLU A 134 24.28 -28.27 0.14
C GLU A 134 25.37 -28.60 1.17
N VAL A 135 24.99 -29.19 2.31
CA VAL A 135 25.92 -29.66 3.34
C VAL A 135 26.86 -30.75 2.79
N GLU A 136 26.37 -31.70 2.00
CA GLU A 136 27.19 -32.75 1.38
C GLU A 136 28.25 -32.20 0.41
N VAL A 137 27.92 -31.11 -0.31
CA VAL A 137 28.88 -30.48 -1.21
C VAL A 137 29.96 -29.72 -0.42
N PHE A 138 29.57 -28.96 0.62
CA PHE A 138 30.48 -28.08 1.35
C PHE A 138 31.27 -28.76 2.48
N MET A 139 30.71 -29.78 3.13
CA MET A 139 31.29 -30.38 4.35
C MET A 139 31.88 -31.78 4.14
N MET A 140 31.52 -32.50 3.07
CA MET A 140 32.03 -33.85 2.81
C MET A 140 33.13 -33.89 1.76
N THR A 141 34.12 -34.76 1.97
CA THR A 141 35.19 -34.98 0.99
C THR A 141 34.70 -35.91 -0.13
N PRO A 142 35.37 -35.93 -1.31
CA PRO A 142 35.02 -36.85 -2.39
C PRO A 142 35.04 -38.33 -1.98
N SER A 143 35.90 -38.70 -1.03
CA SER A 143 36.00 -40.07 -0.51
C SER A 143 34.79 -40.43 0.37
N ASP A 144 34.30 -39.50 1.18
CA ASP A 144 33.13 -39.72 2.05
C ASP A 144 31.85 -39.93 1.21
N ARG A 145 31.74 -39.19 0.09
CA ARG A 145 30.62 -39.33 -0.87
C ARG A 145 30.63 -40.64 -1.66
N ALA A 146 31.79 -41.29 -1.76
CA ALA A 146 31.92 -42.59 -2.40
C ALA A 146 31.79 -43.76 -1.41
N ASN A 147 31.63 -43.48 -0.12
CA ASN A 147 31.52 -44.51 0.91
C ASN A 147 30.12 -45.14 0.89
N PRO A 148 30.00 -46.46 0.60
CA PRO A 148 28.71 -47.15 0.56
C PRO A 148 27.99 -47.18 1.92
N ASP A 149 28.73 -47.04 3.03
CA ASP A 149 28.18 -47.04 4.39
C ASP A 149 27.42 -45.75 4.70
N LEU A 150 27.81 -44.63 4.08
CA LEU A 150 27.19 -43.31 4.24
C LEU A 150 26.17 -43.05 3.13
N PHE A 151 26.44 -43.54 1.92
CA PHE A 151 25.62 -43.36 0.72
C PHE A 151 25.30 -44.71 0.08
N PRO A 152 24.23 -45.38 0.51
CA PRO A 152 23.87 -46.69 -0.04
C PRO A 152 23.45 -46.54 -1.52
N SER A 153 23.94 -47.44 -2.36
CA SER A 153 23.64 -47.42 -3.80
C SER A 153 22.19 -47.80 -4.15
N ILE A 154 21.46 -48.42 -3.21
CA ILE A 154 20.09 -48.91 -3.43
C ILE A 154 19.23 -48.55 -2.21
N ILE A 155 18.09 -47.93 -2.46
CA ILE A 155 17.06 -47.62 -1.45
C ILE A 155 15.81 -48.39 -1.84
N TYR A 156 15.34 -49.29 -0.97
CA TYR A 156 14.06 -49.97 -1.13
C TYR A 156 12.97 -49.14 -0.45
N TYR A 157 11.94 -48.79 -1.23
CA TYR A 157 10.74 -48.16 -0.72
C TYR A 157 9.54 -49.05 -1.06
N GLU A 158 8.81 -49.47 -0.03
CA GLU A 158 7.55 -50.21 -0.19
C GLU A 158 6.41 -49.19 -0.17
N GLY A 159 5.77 -48.99 -1.32
CA GLY A 159 4.59 -48.14 -1.46
C GLY A 159 3.33 -49.00 -1.60
N ASN A 160 2.26 -48.61 -0.92
CA ASN A 160 0.96 -49.23 -1.12
C ASN A 160 0.43 -48.88 -2.53
N PRO A 161 0.03 -49.86 -3.36
CA PRO A 161 -0.49 -49.59 -4.71
C PRO A 161 -1.70 -48.65 -4.71
N ASP A 162 -2.56 -48.71 -3.69
CA ASP A 162 -3.74 -47.85 -3.59
C ASP A 162 -3.35 -46.37 -3.45
N ASP A 163 -2.27 -46.08 -2.71
CA ASP A 163 -1.76 -44.72 -2.52
C ASP A 163 -1.13 -44.17 -3.81
N VAL A 164 -0.54 -45.05 -4.63
CA VAL A 164 0.06 -44.69 -5.92
C VAL A 164 -1.03 -44.34 -6.93
N GLU A 165 -2.06 -45.16 -7.06
CA GLU A 165 -3.18 -44.93 -7.98
C GLU A 165 -3.95 -43.65 -7.62
N ALA A 166 -4.26 -43.45 -6.33
CA ALA A 166 -4.89 -42.23 -5.85
C ALA A 166 -4.04 -40.97 -6.10
N TYR A 167 -2.71 -41.12 -6.16
CA TYR A 167 -1.81 -40.02 -6.46
C TYR A 167 -1.76 -39.72 -7.97
N GLU A 168 -1.76 -40.74 -8.82
CA GLU A 168 -1.84 -40.58 -10.27
C GLU A 168 -3.13 -39.89 -10.72
N GLU A 169 -4.28 -40.27 -10.14
CA GLU A 169 -5.57 -39.64 -10.44
C GLU A 169 -5.55 -38.14 -10.10
N LYS A 170 -5.01 -37.77 -8.92
CA LYS A 170 -4.86 -36.36 -8.51
C LYS A 170 -3.92 -35.57 -9.43
N LEU A 171 -2.88 -36.21 -9.97
CA LEU A 171 -1.96 -35.56 -10.92
C LEU A 171 -2.66 -35.28 -12.26
N LEU A 172 -3.45 -36.23 -12.75
CA LEU A 172 -4.23 -36.08 -13.97
C LEU A 172 -5.31 -34.98 -13.80
N GLU A 173 -6.03 -34.97 -12.68
CA GLU A 173 -7.04 -33.94 -12.36
C GLU A 173 -6.43 -32.53 -12.34
N LYS A 174 -5.29 -32.35 -11.66
CA LYS A 174 -4.57 -31.05 -11.64
C LYS A 174 -4.11 -30.63 -13.04
N ALA A 175 -3.64 -31.56 -13.87
CA ALA A 175 -3.19 -31.28 -15.23
C ALA A 175 -4.35 -30.83 -16.13
N VAL A 176 -5.49 -31.53 -16.08
CA VAL A 176 -6.70 -31.17 -16.84
C VAL A 176 -7.21 -29.79 -16.43
N THR A 177 -7.32 -29.54 -15.13
CA THR A 177 -7.77 -28.25 -14.59
C THR A 177 -6.86 -27.10 -15.04
N GLN A 178 -5.54 -27.34 -15.08
CA GLN A 178 -4.57 -26.33 -15.51
C GLN A 178 -4.66 -26.02 -17.01
N GLU A 179 -4.91 -27.01 -17.85
CA GLU A 179 -5.13 -26.81 -19.29
C GLU A 179 -6.44 -26.07 -19.57
N GLU A 180 -7.52 -26.41 -18.86
CA GLU A 180 -8.82 -25.75 -18.99
C GLU A 180 -8.73 -24.27 -18.60
N LEU A 181 -8.07 -23.97 -17.47
CA LEU A 181 -7.83 -22.60 -17.04
C LEU A 181 -6.98 -21.81 -18.06
N ARG A 182 -5.93 -22.43 -18.62
CA ARG A 182 -5.11 -21.81 -19.67
C ARG A 182 -5.95 -21.49 -20.90
N HIS A 183 -6.77 -22.43 -21.34
CA HIS A 183 -7.65 -22.23 -22.49
C HIS A 183 -8.63 -21.08 -22.26
N GLU A 184 -9.30 -21.04 -21.11
CA GLU A 184 -10.19 -19.92 -20.75
C GLU A 184 -9.45 -18.57 -20.74
N THR A 185 -8.25 -18.51 -20.16
CA THR A 185 -7.47 -17.27 -20.14
C THR A 185 -7.05 -16.81 -21.55
N GLU A 186 -6.73 -17.75 -22.45
CA GLU A 186 -6.41 -17.43 -23.83
C GLU A 186 -7.61 -16.91 -24.61
N VAL A 187 -8.78 -17.53 -24.44
CA VAL A 187 -10.03 -17.08 -25.07
C VAL A 187 -10.38 -15.67 -24.60
N LEU A 188 -10.34 -15.42 -23.29
CA LEU A 188 -10.62 -14.10 -22.72
C LEU A 188 -9.62 -13.04 -23.20
N ALA A 189 -8.33 -13.38 -23.27
CA ALA A 189 -7.31 -12.48 -23.78
C ALA A 189 -7.54 -12.13 -25.27
N ARG A 190 -7.95 -13.11 -26.09
CA ARG A 190 -8.31 -12.88 -27.50
C ARG A 190 -9.53 -11.96 -27.63
N GLU A 191 -10.57 -12.17 -26.84
CA GLU A 191 -11.75 -11.29 -26.84
C GLU A 191 -11.41 -9.86 -26.42
N LEU A 192 -10.60 -9.69 -25.37
CA LEU A 192 -10.15 -8.36 -24.93
C LEU A 192 -9.32 -7.66 -26.02
N MET A 193 -8.39 -8.38 -26.64
CA MET A 193 -7.58 -7.84 -27.75
C MET A 193 -8.44 -7.43 -28.95
N ALA A 194 -9.46 -8.22 -29.29
CA ALA A 194 -10.41 -7.87 -30.36
C ALA A 194 -11.22 -6.61 -30.00
N SER A 195 -11.68 -6.51 -28.75
CA SER A 195 -12.40 -5.33 -28.25
C SER A 195 -11.53 -4.07 -28.30
N VAL A 196 -10.31 -4.12 -27.74
CA VAL A 196 -9.36 -2.99 -27.75
C VAL A 196 -9.01 -2.57 -29.18
N ARG A 197 -8.80 -3.53 -30.07
CA ARG A 197 -8.57 -3.24 -31.49
C ARG A 197 -9.75 -2.50 -32.11
N SER A 198 -10.98 -2.94 -31.85
CA SER A 198 -12.18 -2.30 -32.38
C SER A 198 -12.37 -0.87 -31.85
N GLU A 199 -12.03 -0.63 -30.58
CA GLU A 199 -12.05 0.72 -30.00
C GLU A 199 -10.96 1.61 -30.59
N ASN A 200 -9.74 1.11 -30.76
CA ASN A 200 -8.66 1.84 -31.40
C ASN A 200 -9.01 2.22 -32.85
N GLU A 201 -9.63 1.32 -33.61
CA GLU A 201 -10.11 1.63 -34.96
C GLU A 201 -11.22 2.69 -34.95
N ARG A 202 -12.13 2.66 -33.97
CA ARG A 202 -13.13 3.72 -33.78
C ARG A 202 -12.50 5.07 -33.43
N LEU A 203 -11.50 5.07 -32.54
CA LEU A 203 -10.79 6.29 -32.15
C LEU A 203 -10.00 6.88 -33.32
N ALA A 204 -9.33 6.04 -34.13
CA ALA A 204 -8.63 6.47 -35.32
C ALA A 204 -9.56 7.15 -36.34
N LYS A 205 -10.75 6.57 -36.59
CA LYS A 205 -11.75 7.21 -37.47
C LYS A 205 -12.23 8.55 -36.94
N LYS A 206 -12.48 8.66 -35.62
CA LYS A 206 -12.86 9.94 -35.00
C LYS A 206 -11.75 10.98 -35.10
N LEU A 207 -10.48 10.57 -35.00
CA LEU A 207 -9.34 11.45 -35.14
C LEU A 207 -9.23 11.99 -36.58
N GLU A 208 -9.38 11.12 -37.58
CA GLU A 208 -9.38 11.48 -39.00
C GLU A 208 -10.53 12.46 -39.32
N GLU A 209 -11.74 12.19 -38.83
CA GLU A 209 -12.88 13.09 -38.96
C GLU A 209 -12.61 14.45 -38.31
N MET A 210 -11.96 14.46 -37.15
CA MET A 210 -11.60 15.70 -36.44
C MET A 210 -10.52 16.48 -37.18
N GLU A 211 -9.50 15.84 -37.74
CA GLU A 211 -8.50 16.50 -38.59
C GLU A 211 -9.15 17.14 -39.83
N PHE A 212 -10.11 16.45 -40.46
CA PHE A 212 -10.85 17.00 -41.58
C PHE A 212 -11.63 18.26 -41.18
N ARG A 213 -12.33 18.22 -40.03
CA ARG A 213 -13.03 19.41 -39.48
C ARG A 213 -12.07 20.56 -39.17
N ILE A 214 -10.91 20.29 -38.56
CA ILE A 214 -9.91 21.31 -38.24
C ILE A 214 -9.39 21.98 -39.52
N ARG A 215 -9.10 21.21 -40.58
CA ARG A 215 -8.68 21.79 -41.87
C ARG A 215 -9.76 22.66 -42.50
N GLY A 216 -11.03 22.24 -42.43
CA GLY A 216 -12.16 23.05 -42.89
C GLY A 216 -12.26 24.39 -42.16
N VAL A 217 -12.20 24.36 -40.82
CA VAL A 217 -12.21 25.59 -40.00
C VAL A 217 -11.00 26.46 -40.28
N ALA A 218 -9.80 25.89 -40.45
CA ALA A 218 -8.60 26.66 -40.79
C ALA A 218 -8.72 27.36 -42.16
N ALA A 219 -9.41 26.76 -43.13
CA ALA A 219 -9.71 27.39 -44.41
C ALA A 219 -10.68 28.57 -44.26
N GLU A 220 -11.78 28.39 -43.51
CA GLU A 220 -12.73 29.47 -43.22
C GLU A 220 -12.10 30.64 -42.45
N VAL A 221 -11.24 30.34 -41.47
CA VAL A 221 -10.47 31.37 -40.74
C VAL A 221 -9.47 32.09 -41.65
N GLY A 222 -8.86 31.37 -42.60
CA GLY A 222 -7.95 31.97 -43.58
C GLY A 222 -8.67 32.92 -44.54
N ASP A 223 -9.85 32.55 -45.02
CA ASP A 223 -10.63 33.39 -45.92
C ASP A 223 -11.24 34.59 -45.21
N THR A 224 -11.74 34.43 -43.97
CA THR A 224 -12.19 35.57 -43.15
C THR A 224 -11.04 36.50 -42.80
N LYS A 225 -9.83 35.99 -42.54
CA LYS A 225 -8.64 36.83 -42.33
C LYS A 225 -8.29 37.64 -43.58
N ARG A 226 -8.41 37.06 -44.78
CA ARG A 226 -8.20 37.78 -46.04
C ARG A 226 -9.27 38.82 -46.31
N GLU A 227 -10.53 38.55 -45.96
CA GLU A 227 -11.60 39.56 -46.02
C GLU A 227 -11.34 40.70 -45.05
N VAL A 228 -10.85 40.42 -43.83
CA VAL A 228 -10.52 41.47 -42.85
C VAL A 228 -9.30 42.28 -43.29
N GLU A 229 -8.23 41.65 -43.79
CA GLU A 229 -7.06 42.36 -44.34
C GLU A 229 -7.41 43.17 -45.60
N ALA A 230 -8.38 42.73 -46.40
CA ALA A 230 -8.88 43.50 -47.54
C ALA A 230 -9.75 44.70 -47.10
N VAL A 231 -10.43 44.62 -45.96
CA VAL A 231 -11.19 45.75 -45.39
C VAL A 231 -10.25 46.74 -44.68
N GLU A 232 -9.26 46.27 -43.91
CA GLU A 232 -8.22 47.13 -43.32
C GLU A 232 -7.34 47.80 -44.38
N GLY A 233 -6.98 47.09 -45.45
CA GLY A 233 -6.23 47.66 -46.58
C GLY A 233 -7.01 48.72 -47.36
N VAL A 234 -8.35 48.61 -47.39
CA VAL A 234 -9.22 49.64 -47.97
C VAL A 234 -9.37 50.83 -47.01
N GLU A 235 -9.36 50.64 -45.69
CA GLU A 235 -9.30 51.75 -44.72
C GLU A 235 -7.94 52.48 -44.74
N GLU A 236 -6.82 51.79 -44.99
CA GLU A 236 -5.50 52.44 -45.18
C GLU A 236 -5.37 53.16 -46.54
N GLU A 237 -6.00 52.64 -47.61
CA GLU A 237 -6.03 53.31 -48.93
C GLU A 237 -7.01 54.50 -48.96
N GLU A 238 -8.05 54.51 -48.12
CA GLU A 238 -8.94 55.68 -47.94
C GLU A 238 -8.33 56.77 -47.04
N ALA A 239 -7.25 56.48 -46.30
CA ALA A 239 -6.48 57.46 -45.52
C ALA A 239 -5.44 58.25 -46.35
N GLU A 240 -5.05 57.77 -47.54
CA GLU A 240 -4.21 58.52 -48.51
C GLU A 240 -5.03 59.06 -49.70
N GLY A 241 -6.11 59.78 -49.40
CA GLY A 241 -6.74 60.69 -50.37
C GLY A 241 -5.91 61.96 -50.61
N PRO A 242 -5.73 62.43 -51.86
CA PRO A 242 -4.77 63.48 -52.21
C PRO A 242 -5.21 64.87 -51.74
N GLN A 243 -4.44 65.48 -50.84
CA GLN A 243 -4.56 66.91 -50.53
C GLN A 243 -3.91 67.77 -51.63
N ARG A 244 -4.80 68.34 -52.44
CA ARG A 244 -4.77 69.60 -53.20
C ARG A 244 -3.48 70.45 -53.17
N SER A 245 -2.98 70.67 -54.39
CA SER A 245 -2.33 71.92 -54.81
C SER A 245 -3.37 73.06 -54.83
N THR A 246 -3.11 74.15 -54.09
CA THR A 246 -3.26 75.56 -54.52
C THR A 246 -2.75 76.49 -53.41
N LEU A 247 -1.78 77.34 -53.77
CA LEU A 247 -1.38 78.63 -53.19
C LEU A 247 -0.92 78.68 -51.72
#